data_AF-A0A967I2Q9-F1
#
_entry.id   AF-A0A967I2Q9-F1
#
_cell.length_a   1.000
_cell.length_b   1.000
_cell.length_c   1.000
_cell.angle_alpha   90.00
_cell.angle_beta   90.00
_cell.angle_gamma   90.00
#
_symmetry.space_group_name_H-M   'P 1'
#
loop_
_entity.id
_entity.type
_entity.pdbx_description
1 polymer ?
#
loop_
_entity_poly.entity_id
_entity_poly.type
_entity_poly.pdbx_seq_one_letter_code
_entity_poly.pdbx_strand_id
1 'polypeptide(L)'
;MAALNSVLEIDYQALIEVNAKQIIADRAIGKNLMVVGHFPFIGQLRSKVRNLWVMEKEPRSGDLSEEEGYQALAEADVVAITGSCLINHTFDRIMANCKPGSFKVMLGPSTPLSTILLEWGLDVIGGALVEEKSAVLKMVKVGVPFRKMKGIRTVVMTKDTV
;
A
#
# COMPACT_ATOMS: atom_id res chain seq x y z
N MET A 1 13.86 -8.66 0.88
CA MET A 1 13.16 -7.35 0.93
C MET A 1 13.94 -6.25 1.64
N ALA A 2 14.26 -6.39 2.94
CA ALA A 2 14.97 -5.33 3.68
C ALA A 2 16.31 -4.92 3.04
N ALA A 3 17.11 -5.91 2.61
CA ALA A 3 18.36 -5.65 1.88
C ALA A 3 18.11 -4.87 0.57
N LEU A 4 17.10 -5.24 -0.21
CA LEU A 4 16.71 -4.52 -1.44
C LEU A 4 16.40 -3.06 -1.12
N ASN A 5 15.50 -2.79 -0.18
CA ASN A 5 15.13 -1.41 0.20
C ASN A 5 16.31 -0.60 0.76
N SER A 6 17.34 -1.26 1.32
CA SER A 6 18.52 -0.55 1.84
C SER A 6 19.54 -0.13 0.78
N VAL A 7 19.55 -0.79 -0.39
CA VAL A 7 20.50 -0.52 -1.48
C VAL A 7 19.87 0.17 -2.68
N LEU A 8 18.54 0.31 -2.70
CA LEU A 8 17.83 1.04 -3.74
C LEU A 8 18.30 2.50 -3.77
N GLU A 9 18.72 2.95 -4.94
CA GLU A 9 18.92 4.36 -5.22
C GLU A 9 17.55 5.03 -5.33
N ILE A 10 17.34 6.06 -4.50
CA ILE A 10 16.08 6.79 -4.45
C ILE A 10 16.17 7.98 -5.38
N ASP A 11 15.27 8.03 -6.37
CA ASP A 11 15.03 9.25 -7.12
C ASP A 11 14.20 10.22 -6.26
N TYR A 12 14.88 11.17 -5.62
CA TYR A 12 14.24 12.17 -4.77
C TYR A 12 13.36 13.16 -5.56
N GLN A 13 13.56 13.32 -6.87
CA GLN A 13 12.75 14.22 -7.70
C GLN A 13 11.36 13.64 -7.98
N ALA A 14 11.26 12.30 -7.99
CA ALA A 14 9.99 11.58 -8.13
C ALA A 14 9.18 11.51 -6.82
N LEU A 15 9.75 11.94 -5.69
CA LEU A 15 9.08 11.88 -4.39
C LEU A 15 8.12 13.05 -4.21
N ILE A 16 6.90 12.72 -3.80
CA ILE A 16 5.87 13.69 -3.46
C ILE A 16 5.48 13.48 -1.99
N GLU A 17 5.40 14.58 -1.24
CA GLU A 17 4.90 14.57 0.14
C GLU A 17 3.37 14.67 0.16
N VAL A 18 2.72 13.64 -0.37
CA VAL A 18 1.26 13.50 -0.31
C VAL A 18 0.91 12.27 0.54
N ASN A 19 -0.19 12.39 1.28
CA ASN A 19 -0.67 11.30 2.11
C ASN A 19 -1.40 10.25 1.24
N ALA A 20 -0.81 9.07 1.06
CA ALA A 20 -1.42 7.96 0.32
C ALA A 20 -2.84 7.62 0.81
N LYS A 21 -3.11 7.77 2.12
CA LYS A 21 -4.45 7.61 2.71
C LYS A 21 -5.45 8.58 2.07
N GLN A 22 -5.04 9.83 1.87
CA GLN A 22 -5.89 10.87 1.30
C GLN A 22 -6.17 10.59 -0.18
N ILE A 23 -5.14 10.19 -0.94
CA ILE A 23 -5.30 9.78 -2.35
C ILE A 23 -6.33 8.64 -2.45
N ILE A 24 -6.20 7.59 -1.63
CA ILE A 24 -7.16 6.49 -1.61
C ILE A 24 -8.55 6.98 -1.23
N ALA A 25 -8.66 7.81 -0.18
CA ALA A 25 -9.94 8.32 0.30
C ALA A 25 -10.69 9.09 -0.79
N ASP A 26 -10.00 9.96 -1.53
CA ASP A 26 -10.61 10.81 -2.55
C ASP A 26 -10.97 10.00 -3.81
N ARG A 27 -10.07 9.12 -4.25
CA ARG A 27 -10.30 8.28 -5.44
C ARG A 27 -11.43 7.27 -5.24
N ALA A 28 -11.69 6.85 -4.01
CA ALA A 28 -12.65 5.79 -3.66
C ALA A 28 -14.08 6.29 -3.34
N ILE A 29 -14.32 7.60 -3.28
CA ILE A 29 -15.66 8.15 -2.95
C ILE A 29 -16.72 7.57 -3.90
N GLY A 30 -17.74 6.92 -3.35
CA GLY A 30 -18.85 6.32 -4.10
C GLY A 30 -18.49 5.09 -4.97
N LYS A 31 -17.27 4.55 -4.83
CA LYS A 31 -16.73 3.45 -5.65
C LYS A 31 -16.46 2.17 -4.84
N ASN A 32 -16.11 1.08 -5.53
CA ASN A 32 -15.68 -0.16 -4.89
C ASN A 32 -14.20 -0.07 -4.49
N LEU A 33 -13.91 -0.18 -3.20
CA LEU A 33 -12.55 -0.22 -2.65
C LEU A 33 -12.21 -1.62 -2.16
N MET A 34 -11.16 -2.20 -2.73
CA MET A 34 -10.53 -3.43 -2.25
C MET A 34 -9.24 -3.10 -1.49
N VAL A 35 -9.07 -3.70 -0.33
CA VAL A 35 -7.87 -3.55 0.49
C VAL A 35 -7.23 -4.93 0.66
N VAL A 36 -6.05 -5.10 0.08
CA VAL A 36 -5.20 -6.27 0.31
C VAL A 36 -4.24 -5.93 1.43
N GLY A 37 -4.56 -6.42 2.62
CA GLY A 37 -3.85 -6.13 3.85
C GLY A 37 -4.63 -5.25 4.81
N HIS A 38 -4.15 -5.13 6.05
CA HIS A 38 -4.76 -4.24 7.05
C HIS A 38 -4.08 -2.87 7.19
N PHE A 39 -4.85 -1.80 6.97
CA PHE A 39 -4.42 -0.43 7.27
C PHE A 39 -5.31 0.24 8.34
N PRO A 40 -4.74 1.05 9.24
CA PRO A 40 -5.50 1.68 10.33
C PRO A 40 -6.60 2.61 9.86
N PHE A 41 -6.43 3.18 8.67
CA PHE A 41 -7.28 4.24 8.17
C PHE A 41 -8.49 3.73 7.39
N ILE A 42 -8.66 2.43 7.21
CA ILE A 42 -9.72 1.89 6.34
C ILE A 42 -11.10 2.03 6.98
N GLY A 43 -11.20 1.90 8.31
CA GLY A 43 -12.49 1.98 9.01
C GLY A 43 -13.24 3.31 8.76
N GLN A 44 -12.52 4.42 8.67
CA GLN A 44 -13.10 5.75 8.38
C GLN A 44 -13.53 5.94 6.92
N LEU A 45 -13.20 5.02 6.01
CA LEU A 45 -13.61 5.09 4.61
C LEU A 45 -14.95 4.39 4.36
N ARG A 46 -15.40 3.53 5.28
CA ARG A 46 -16.61 2.70 5.09
C ARG A 46 -17.87 3.50 4.76
N SER A 47 -18.02 4.71 5.29
CA SER A 47 -19.16 5.60 5.00
C SER A 47 -19.02 6.42 3.71
N LYS A 48 -17.85 6.41 3.07
CA LYS A 48 -17.55 7.23 1.88
C LYS A 48 -17.54 6.42 0.59
N VAL A 49 -17.25 5.12 0.68
CA VAL A 49 -17.13 4.21 -0.46
C VAL A 49 -18.44 3.45 -0.66
N ARG A 50 -18.68 2.93 -1.87
CA ARG A 50 -19.87 2.09 -2.16
C ARG A 50 -19.73 0.72 -1.50
N ASN A 51 -18.59 0.07 -1.72
CA ASN A 51 -18.23 -1.19 -1.10
C ASN A 51 -16.81 -1.08 -0.55
N LEU A 52 -16.59 -1.67 0.63
CA LEU A 52 -15.28 -1.78 1.25
C LEU A 52 -15.02 -3.26 1.55
N TRP A 53 -14.08 -3.84 0.81
CA TRP A 53 -13.62 -5.20 1.00
C TRP A 53 -12.20 -5.23 1.54
N VAL A 54 -11.92 -6.19 2.40
CA VAL A 54 -10.59 -6.42 2.96
C VAL A 54 -10.25 -7.89 2.76
N MET A 55 -9.07 -8.18 2.22
CA MET A 55 -8.50 -9.52 2.15
C MET A 55 -7.16 -9.51 2.89
N GLU A 56 -6.99 -10.45 3.81
CA GLU A 56 -5.78 -10.63 4.59
C GLU A 56 -5.50 -12.13 4.78
N LYS A 57 -4.23 -12.50 4.95
CA LYS A 57 -3.86 -13.91 5.21
C LYS A 57 -4.40 -14.42 6.55
N GLU A 58 -4.48 -13.53 7.55
CA GLU A 58 -5.12 -13.77 8.84
C GLU A 58 -6.39 -12.90 8.93
N PRO A 59 -7.51 -13.36 8.34
CA PRO A 59 -8.73 -12.58 8.24
C PRO A 59 -9.38 -12.38 9.62
N ARG A 60 -10.00 -11.21 9.79
CA ARG A 60 -10.82 -10.85 10.94
C ARG A 60 -12.29 -10.94 10.59
N SER A 61 -13.15 -10.82 11.59
CA SER A 61 -14.61 -10.77 11.35
C SER A 61 -14.94 -9.62 10.38
N GLY A 62 -15.57 -9.98 9.26
CA GLY A 62 -15.94 -9.05 8.19
C GLY A 62 -14.93 -8.93 7.05
N ASP A 63 -13.76 -9.56 7.15
CA ASP A 63 -12.83 -9.69 6.03
C ASP A 63 -13.27 -10.83 5.11
N LEU A 64 -12.91 -10.70 3.83
CA LEU A 64 -13.13 -11.74 2.83
C LEU A 64 -12.13 -12.89 3.02
N SER A 65 -12.57 -14.09 2.68
CA SER A 65 -11.64 -15.19 2.39
C SER A 65 -10.74 -14.83 1.20
N GLU A 66 -9.65 -15.57 1.02
CA GLU A 66 -8.74 -15.35 -0.10
C GLU A 66 -9.46 -15.48 -1.46
N GLU A 67 -10.34 -16.47 -1.59
CA GLU A 67 -11.09 -16.71 -2.84
C GLU A 67 -12.08 -15.58 -3.14
N GLU A 68 -12.87 -15.17 -2.15
CA GLU A 68 -13.78 -14.01 -2.28
C GLU A 68 -13.01 -12.72 -2.57
N GLY A 69 -11.81 -12.58 -1.98
CA GLY A 69 -10.94 -11.43 -2.20
C GLY A 69 -10.45 -11.33 -3.65
N TYR A 70 -10.05 -12.44 -4.27
CA TYR A 70 -9.70 -12.43 -5.70
C TYR A 70 -10.89 -12.13 -6.60
N GLN A 71 -12.09 -12.59 -6.26
CA GLN A 71 -13.31 -12.21 -6.99
C GLN A 71 -13.60 -10.71 -6.84
N ALA A 72 -13.46 -10.17 -5.63
CA ALA A 72 -13.66 -8.74 -5.37
C ALA A 72 -12.65 -7.84 -6.10
N LEU A 73 -11.43 -8.31 -6.35
CA LEU A 73 -10.42 -7.57 -7.14
C LEU A 73 -10.88 -7.29 -8.58
N ALA A 74 -11.69 -8.16 -9.17
CA ALA A 74 -12.22 -7.99 -10.52
C ALA A 74 -13.30 -6.89 -10.61
N GLU A 75 -13.90 -6.53 -9.46
CA GLU A 75 -14.97 -5.54 -9.35
C GLU A 75 -14.50 -4.21 -8.71
N ALA A 76 -13.28 -4.18 -8.18
CA ALA A 76 -12.74 -3.03 -7.46
C ALA A 76 -12.33 -1.90 -8.41
N ASP A 77 -12.77 -0.67 -8.13
CA ASP A 77 -12.35 0.51 -8.88
C ASP A 77 -11.06 1.12 -8.30
N VAL A 78 -10.83 0.92 -7.00
CA VAL A 78 -9.63 1.31 -6.28
C VAL A 78 -9.11 0.12 -5.48
N VAL A 79 -7.80 -0.14 -5.56
CA VAL A 79 -7.15 -1.25 -4.86
C VAL A 79 -5.97 -0.73 -4.04
N ALA A 80 -6.05 -0.89 -2.72
CA ALA A 80 -4.96 -0.59 -1.78
C ALA A 80 -4.23 -1.90 -1.44
N ILE A 81 -2.94 -1.98 -1.75
CA ILE A 81 -2.13 -3.21 -1.68
C ILE A 81 -1.00 -3.02 -0.68
N THR A 82 -0.84 -3.94 0.26
CA THR A 82 0.31 -3.95 1.17
C THR A 82 1.61 -4.27 0.44
N GLY A 83 2.69 -3.52 0.72
CA GLY A 83 4.02 -3.85 0.20
C GLY A 83 4.55 -5.22 0.65
N SER A 84 3.96 -5.84 1.68
CA SER A 84 4.30 -7.22 2.08
C SER A 84 3.89 -8.28 1.06
N CYS A 85 3.03 -7.96 0.07
CA CYS A 85 2.67 -8.90 -1.00
C CYS A 85 3.87 -9.31 -1.87
N LEU A 86 4.91 -8.47 -1.94
CA LEU A 86 6.18 -8.78 -2.60
C LEU A 86 6.99 -9.83 -1.82
N ILE A 87 6.87 -9.83 -0.48
CA ILE A 87 7.60 -10.75 0.40
C ILE A 87 6.95 -12.13 0.38
N ASN A 88 5.62 -12.18 0.37
CA ASN A 88 4.87 -13.42 0.47
C ASN A 88 4.40 -13.97 -0.89
N HIS A 89 4.94 -13.42 -1.98
CA HIS A 89 4.76 -13.85 -3.37
C HIS A 89 3.32 -13.82 -3.90
N THR A 90 2.47 -12.91 -3.38
CA THR A 90 1.09 -12.77 -3.87
C THR A 90 0.88 -11.62 -4.85
N PHE A 91 1.89 -10.76 -5.07
CA PHE A 91 1.77 -9.57 -5.93
C PHE A 91 1.24 -9.89 -7.33
N ASP A 92 1.85 -10.84 -8.04
CA ASP A 92 1.47 -11.17 -9.42
C ASP A 92 0.02 -11.63 -9.52
N ARG A 93 -0.41 -12.48 -8.58
CA ARG A 93 -1.80 -12.97 -8.53
C ARG A 93 -2.78 -11.84 -8.20
N ILE A 94 -2.44 -10.94 -7.27
CA ILE A 94 -3.27 -9.76 -6.96
C ILE A 94 -3.43 -8.88 -8.20
N MET A 95 -2.33 -8.58 -8.90
CA MET A 95 -2.33 -7.73 -10.09
C MET A 95 -3.07 -8.38 -11.27
N ALA A 96 -2.99 -9.70 -11.44
CA ALA A 96 -3.68 -10.44 -12.49
C ALA A 96 -5.21 -10.48 -12.32
N ASN A 97 -5.70 -10.44 -11.08
CA ASN A 97 -7.15 -10.45 -10.77
C ASN A 97 -7.76 -9.05 -10.66
N CYS A 98 -6.92 -8.03 -10.79
CA CYS A 98 -7.29 -6.64 -10.62
C CYS A 98 -8.05 -6.16 -11.86
N LYS A 99 -9.24 -5.56 -11.69
CA LYS A 99 -10.05 -4.97 -12.77
C LYS A 99 -9.18 -4.10 -13.71
N PRO A 100 -9.25 -4.27 -15.04
CA PRO A 100 -8.58 -3.38 -15.98
C PRO A 100 -9.00 -1.92 -15.76
N GLY A 101 -8.03 -1.00 -15.69
CA GLY A 101 -8.28 0.42 -15.44
C GLY A 101 -8.62 0.81 -13.99
N SER A 102 -8.61 -0.13 -13.04
CA SER A 102 -8.73 0.23 -11.62
C SER A 102 -7.46 0.92 -11.12
N PHE A 103 -7.65 1.84 -10.17
CA PHE A 103 -6.57 2.64 -9.59
C PHE A 103 -5.88 1.88 -8.44
N LYS A 104 -4.60 1.60 -8.56
CA LYS A 104 -3.85 0.69 -7.69
C LYS A 104 -2.78 1.43 -6.91
N VAL A 105 -2.82 1.29 -5.60
CA VAL A 105 -1.89 1.94 -4.67
C VAL A 105 -1.18 0.86 -3.86
N MET A 106 0.14 0.75 -3.98
CA MET A 106 0.92 -0.09 -3.07
C MET A 106 1.43 0.76 -1.90
N LEU A 107 1.25 0.32 -0.66
CA LEU A 107 1.70 1.06 0.50
C LEU A 107 2.27 0.19 1.61
N GLY A 108 3.25 0.75 2.32
CA GLY A 108 3.82 0.19 3.53
C GLY A 108 5.35 0.32 3.58
N PRO A 109 5.95 0.13 4.77
CA PRO A 109 7.41 0.23 4.93
C PRO A 109 8.18 -0.80 4.10
N SER A 110 7.54 -1.89 3.69
CA SER A 110 8.14 -2.92 2.84
C SER A 110 8.17 -2.55 1.35
N THR A 111 7.42 -1.53 0.92
CA THR A 111 7.32 -1.12 -0.49
C THR A 111 8.65 -0.52 -0.98
N PRO A 112 9.26 -1.05 -2.06
CA PRO A 112 10.33 -0.38 -2.79
C PRO A 112 9.90 0.98 -3.29
N LEU A 113 10.71 2.01 -3.02
CA LEU A 113 10.55 3.32 -3.65
C LEU A 113 11.27 3.30 -5.01
N SER A 114 10.73 2.54 -5.95
CA SER A 114 11.28 2.35 -7.31
C SER A 114 10.18 2.51 -8.35
N THR A 115 10.43 3.34 -9.36
CA THR A 115 9.50 3.63 -10.47
C THR A 115 9.14 2.40 -11.31
N ILE A 116 9.95 1.32 -11.26
CA ILE A 116 9.64 0.04 -11.92
C ILE A 116 8.27 -0.49 -11.48
N LEU A 117 7.89 -0.29 -10.22
CA LEU A 117 6.57 -0.71 -9.73
C LEU A 117 5.42 0.04 -10.43
N LEU A 118 5.63 1.28 -10.86
CA LEU A 118 4.67 2.08 -11.63
C LEU A 118 4.57 1.57 -13.08
N GLU A 119 5.70 1.17 -13.66
CA GLU A 119 5.74 0.51 -14.98
C GLU A 119 4.99 -0.82 -14.97
N TRP A 120 4.98 -1.52 -13.82
CA TRP A 120 4.24 -2.76 -13.58
C TRP A 120 2.75 -2.57 -13.27
N GLY A 121 2.21 -1.37 -13.50
CA GLY A 121 0.77 -1.10 -13.47
C GLY A 121 0.22 -0.61 -12.13
N LEU A 122 1.09 -0.24 -11.18
CA LEU A 122 0.67 0.55 -10.02
C LEU A 122 0.58 2.04 -10.42
N ASP A 123 -0.39 2.75 -9.86
CA ASP A 123 -0.54 4.20 -10.10
C ASP A 123 0.21 5.01 -9.04
N VAL A 124 0.29 4.47 -7.82
CA VAL A 124 0.95 5.11 -6.66
C VAL A 124 1.70 4.06 -5.86
N ILE A 125 2.92 4.38 -5.46
CA ILE A 125 3.70 3.62 -4.48
C ILE A 125 4.01 4.50 -3.27
N GLY A 126 3.66 4.01 -2.08
CA GLY A 126 3.88 4.67 -0.80
C GLY A 126 4.86 3.88 0.06
N GLY A 127 5.97 4.50 0.43
CA GLY A 127 7.02 3.90 1.23
C GLY A 127 7.42 4.78 2.41
N ALA A 128 8.57 4.45 3.01
CA ALA A 128 9.14 5.21 4.11
C ALA A 128 10.65 5.38 3.91
N LEU A 129 11.11 6.63 4.03
CA LEU A 129 12.53 6.98 4.12
C LEU A 129 12.97 6.96 5.58
N VAL A 130 14.16 6.44 5.83
CA VAL A 130 14.81 6.50 7.14
C VAL A 130 15.67 7.75 7.19
N GLU A 131 15.25 8.74 7.98
CA GLU A 131 15.96 10.01 8.15
C GLU A 131 16.89 9.98 9.36
N GLU A 132 16.50 9.27 10.43
CA GLU A 132 17.33 9.10 11.63
C GLU A 132 17.64 7.62 11.88
N LYS A 133 18.69 7.11 11.22
CA LYS A 133 19.10 5.70 11.29
C LYS A 133 19.22 5.17 12.73
N SER A 134 19.87 5.92 13.62
CA SER A 134 20.08 5.53 15.01
C SER A 134 18.78 5.41 15.82
N ALA A 135 17.82 6.30 15.58
CA ALA A 135 16.51 6.26 16.24
C ALA A 135 15.69 5.07 15.74
N VAL A 136 15.61 4.89 14.41
CA VAL A 136 14.90 3.76 13.79
C VAL A 136 15.48 2.43 14.24
N LEU A 137 16.81 2.28 14.27
CA LEU A 137 17.45 1.04 14.70
C LEU A 137 17.10 0.67 16.15
N LYS A 138 17.09 1.64 17.08
CA LYS A 138 16.69 1.41 18.48
C LYS A 138 15.24 0.94 18.57
N MET A 139 14.35 1.55 17.80
CA MET A 139 12.92 1.22 17.78
C MET A 139 12.63 -0.15 17.17
N VAL A 140 13.29 -0.49 16.06
CA VAL A 140 13.18 -1.81 15.43
C VAL A 140 13.65 -2.91 16.39
N LYS A 141 14.76 -2.70 17.10
CA LYS A 141 15.31 -3.66 18.08
C LYS A 141 14.33 -4.05 19.19
N VAL A 142 13.39 -3.17 19.55
CA VAL A 142 12.39 -3.42 20.60
C VAL A 142 10.97 -3.65 20.04
N GLY A 143 10.84 -3.86 18.74
CA GLY A 143 9.56 -4.21 18.11
C GLY A 143 8.53 -3.07 18.07
N VAL A 144 8.97 -1.80 18.02
CA VAL A 144 8.05 -0.66 17.91
C VAL A 144 7.23 -0.78 16.61
N PRO A 145 5.88 -0.73 16.68
CA PRO A 145 5.05 -0.74 15.48
C PRO A 145 5.37 0.47 14.58
N PHE A 146 5.37 0.27 13.26
CA PHE A 146 5.69 1.31 12.26
C PHE A 146 4.98 2.66 12.51
N ARG A 147 3.70 2.62 12.91
CA ARG A 147 2.87 3.81 13.20
C ARG A 147 3.39 4.67 14.37
N LYS A 148 4.25 4.10 15.22
CA LYS A 148 4.87 4.76 16.37
C LYS A 148 6.36 5.02 16.16
N MET A 149 6.92 4.65 15.00
CA MET A 149 8.32 4.92 14.69
C MET A 149 8.54 6.42 14.48
N LYS A 150 9.68 6.90 14.98
CA LYS A 150 10.20 8.25 14.74
C LYS A 150 11.42 8.15 13.83
N GLY A 151 11.83 9.28 13.24
CA GLY A 151 12.99 9.29 12.34
C GLY A 151 12.71 8.66 10.97
N ILE A 152 11.43 8.59 10.60
CA ILE A 152 10.97 8.13 9.29
C ILE A 152 10.11 9.22 8.64
N ARG A 153 10.21 9.34 7.32
CA ARG A 153 9.31 10.17 6.51
C ARG A 153 8.56 9.29 5.52
N THR A 154 7.24 9.35 5.53
CA THR A 154 6.41 8.66 4.53
C THR A 154 6.33 9.48 3.26
N VAL A 155 6.60 8.86 2.13
CA VAL A 155 6.63 9.51 0.82
C VAL A 155 5.87 8.66 -0.19
N VAL A 156 5.39 9.29 -1.26
CA VAL A 156 4.80 8.59 -2.41
C VAL A 156 5.53 8.91 -3.70
N MET A 157 5.51 7.98 -4.65
CA MET A 157 5.81 8.25 -6.07
C MET A 157 4.55 7.89 -6.88
N THR A 158 4.28 8.64 -7.94
CA THR A 158 3.08 8.45 -8.77
C THR A 158 3.45 8.37 -10.24
N LYS A 159 2.66 7.62 -11.01
CA LYS A 159 2.87 7.46 -12.46
C LYS A 159 2.57 8.74 -13.24
N ASP A 160 1.52 9.44 -12.83
CA ASP A 160 1.10 10.74 -13.35
C ASP A 160 1.00 11.76 -12.19
N THR A 161 1.01 13.06 -12.49
CA THR A 161 0.78 14.12 -11.49
C THR A 161 -0.62 13.93 -10.87
N VAL A 162 -0.67 13.70 -9.55
CA VAL A 162 -1.89 13.37 -8.78
C VAL A 162 -2.97 14.45 -8.86
#